data_AF-A0A2X3UGD3-F1
#
_entry.id   AF-A0A2X3UGD3-F1
#
_cell.length_a   1.000
_cell.length_b   1.000
_cell.length_c   1.000
_cell.angle_alpha   90.00
_cell.angle_beta   90.00
_cell.angle_gamma   90.00
#
_symmetry.space_group_name_H-M   'P 1'
#
loop_
_entity.id
_entity.type
_entity.pdbx_description
1 polymer ?
#
loop_
_entity_poly.entity_id
_entity_poly.type
_entity_poly.pdbx_seq_one_letter_code
_entity_poly.pdbx_strand_id
1 'polypeptide(L)'
;MGLTAFTKKATSPKVETKKNETLDNVFIAKNFYRVRDAYAIKLYRQDEGMSFDVAGQRLFGSNIAIKDGILYGSSLGDLTIEAYFQGELSYLLVATQKLPVDKNRIKSNHYSQDITLKKVWSSLEGQESFSSIITQFQDKDLLKLRISYNKDFLPTKIQGFYNSQTFNGWRDLFYIDYPYRDQEAFNQAQDAYIERIQYMEAHPEEEAGECG
;
A
#
# COMPACT_ATOMS: atom_id res chain seq x y z
N MET A 1 62.44 19.37 29.75
CA MET A 1 62.03 19.22 28.34
C MET A 1 61.72 17.76 28.10
N GLY A 2 60.45 17.40 27.94
CA GLY A 2 60.02 16.04 27.63
C GLY A 2 58.87 16.11 26.63
N LEU A 3 59.10 15.62 25.42
CA LEU A 3 58.11 15.48 24.36
C LEU A 3 57.60 14.03 24.38
N THR A 4 56.36 13.82 24.80
CA THR A 4 55.68 12.53 24.67
C THR A 4 54.69 12.64 23.52
N ALA A 5 54.96 11.89 22.45
CA ALA A 5 54.11 11.80 21.27
C ALA A 5 52.83 11.02 21.58
N PHE A 6 51.66 11.60 21.28
CA PHE A 6 50.38 10.89 21.29
C PHE A 6 50.11 10.31 19.90
N THR A 7 50.10 8.99 19.84
CA THR A 7 49.76 8.16 18.68
C THR A 7 48.34 8.42 18.18
N LYS A 8 48.19 8.74 16.89
CA LYS A 8 46.89 8.75 16.21
C LYS A 8 46.29 7.33 16.25
N LYS A 9 45.15 7.20 16.94
CA LYS A 9 44.34 5.99 16.94
C LYS A 9 43.71 5.83 15.55
N ALA A 10 44.01 4.72 14.88
CA ALA A 10 43.38 4.37 13.60
C ALA A 10 41.86 4.23 13.82
N THR A 11 41.08 5.10 13.18
CA THR A 11 39.63 4.97 13.12
C THR A 11 39.31 3.84 12.15
N SER A 12 38.83 2.71 12.68
CA SER A 12 38.28 1.62 11.88
C SER A 12 37.22 2.14 10.91
N PRO A 13 37.13 1.60 9.67
CA PRO A 13 36.14 2.04 8.71
C PRO A 13 34.76 1.79 9.29
N LYS A 14 33.98 2.87 9.41
CA LYS A 14 32.57 2.85 9.73
C LYS A 14 31.90 2.07 8.60
N VAL A 15 31.54 0.82 8.87
CA VAL A 15 30.67 0.03 7.98
C VAL A 15 29.38 0.84 7.88
N GLU A 16 29.18 1.51 6.75
CA GLU A 16 27.87 2.01 6.36
C GLU A 16 26.97 0.79 6.22
N THR A 17 26.19 0.51 7.25
CA THR A 17 25.02 -0.34 7.14
C THR A 17 24.10 0.30 6.11
N LYS A 18 24.13 -0.22 4.87
CA LYS A 18 23.13 0.06 3.84
C LYS A 18 21.75 -0.02 4.52
N LYS A 19 21.09 1.13 4.68
CA LYS A 19 19.71 1.15 5.15
C LYS A 19 18.90 0.45 4.05
N ASN A 20 18.46 -0.77 4.31
CA ASN A 20 17.69 -1.53 3.34
C ASN A 20 16.37 -0.79 3.10
N GLU A 21 16.17 -0.30 1.87
CA GLU A 21 14.90 0.28 1.42
C GLU A 21 13.83 -0.81 1.50
N THR A 22 12.69 -0.47 2.08
CA THR A 22 11.54 -1.36 2.23
C THR A 22 10.39 -0.82 1.39
N LEU A 23 9.41 -1.68 1.10
CA LEU A 23 8.35 -1.32 0.17
C LEU A 23 7.43 -0.22 0.72
N ASP A 24 7.19 -0.18 2.04
CA ASP A 24 6.50 0.94 2.71
C ASP A 24 7.23 2.27 2.51
N ASN A 25 8.57 2.28 2.61
CA ASN A 25 9.37 3.48 2.39
C ASN A 25 9.20 4.00 0.96
N VAL A 26 9.04 3.11 -0.03
CA VAL A 26 8.74 3.49 -1.42
C VAL A 26 7.36 4.14 -1.52
N PHE A 27 6.33 3.57 -0.87
CA PHE A 27 4.98 4.15 -0.86
C PHE A 27 4.94 5.52 -0.17
N ILE A 28 5.53 5.63 1.02
CA ILE A 28 5.59 6.87 1.80
C ILE A 28 6.35 7.94 1.01
N ALA A 29 7.48 7.61 0.40
CA ALA A 29 8.26 8.55 -0.40
C ALA A 29 7.53 9.02 -1.66
N LYS A 30 6.73 8.15 -2.29
CA LYS A 30 5.93 8.52 -3.46
C LYS A 30 4.73 9.40 -3.10
N ASN A 31 4.22 9.29 -1.87
CA ASN A 31 3.11 10.02 -1.28
C ASN A 31 1.73 9.77 -1.94
N PHE A 32 1.65 9.96 -3.25
CA PHE A 32 0.42 9.82 -4.02
C PHE A 32 0.40 8.53 -4.83
N TYR A 33 -0.58 7.68 -4.55
CA TYR A 33 -0.80 6.44 -5.28
C TYR A 33 -2.24 5.99 -5.14
N ARG A 34 -2.66 5.10 -6.05
CA ARG A 34 -3.97 4.47 -6.03
C ARG A 34 -3.80 2.97 -5.92
N VAL A 35 -4.54 2.35 -5.01
CA VAL A 35 -4.53 0.91 -4.75
C VAL A 35 -5.87 0.35 -5.21
N ARG A 36 -5.84 -0.66 -6.08
CA ARG A 36 -7.01 -1.40 -6.50
C ARG A 36 -6.92 -2.83 -6.03
N ASP A 37 -7.93 -3.28 -5.30
CA ASP A 37 -8.04 -4.64 -4.80
C ASP A 37 -8.49 -5.58 -5.94
N ALA A 38 -7.66 -6.59 -6.24
CA ALA A 38 -7.92 -7.52 -7.33
C ALA A 38 -9.14 -8.42 -7.07
N TYR A 39 -9.45 -8.71 -5.80
CA TYR A 39 -10.64 -9.46 -5.41
C TYR A 39 -11.90 -8.61 -5.60
N ALA A 40 -11.86 -7.33 -5.21
CA ALA A 40 -12.97 -6.40 -5.44
C ALA A 40 -13.28 -6.20 -6.94
N ILE A 41 -12.24 -6.04 -7.77
CA ILE A 41 -12.39 -6.00 -9.23
C ILE A 41 -13.08 -7.25 -9.75
N LYS A 42 -12.64 -8.43 -9.30
CA LYS A 42 -13.16 -9.70 -9.80
C LYS A 42 -14.62 -9.95 -9.40
N LEU A 43 -14.99 -9.62 -8.16
CA LEU A 43 -16.33 -9.91 -7.64
C LEU A 43 -17.36 -8.83 -7.97
N TYR A 44 -16.99 -7.57 -7.72
CA TYR A 44 -17.93 -6.45 -7.76
C TYR A 44 -17.78 -5.62 -9.03
N ARG A 45 -16.80 -5.94 -9.90
CA ARG A 45 -16.41 -5.10 -11.05
C ARG A 45 -16.11 -3.65 -10.66
N GLN A 46 -15.77 -3.43 -9.39
CA GLN A 46 -15.36 -2.14 -8.87
C GLN A 46 -13.87 -1.97 -9.19
N ASP A 47 -13.56 -1.05 -10.09
CA ASP A 47 -12.18 -0.75 -10.52
C ASP A 47 -11.70 0.62 -10.03
N GLU A 48 -12.51 1.32 -9.22
CA GLU A 48 -12.20 2.70 -8.81
C GLU A 48 -10.97 2.75 -7.89
N GLY A 49 -10.81 1.78 -6.99
CA GLY A 49 -9.72 1.72 -6.02
C GLY A 49 -9.74 2.85 -4.99
N MET A 50 -8.76 2.84 -4.10
CA MET A 50 -8.54 3.88 -3.09
C MET A 50 -7.29 4.68 -3.44
N SER A 51 -7.45 5.98 -3.55
CA SER A 51 -6.37 6.95 -3.78
C SER A 51 -5.92 7.57 -2.47
N PHE A 52 -4.61 7.68 -2.29
CA PHE A 52 -4.00 8.16 -1.05
C PHE A 52 -3.12 9.38 -1.31
N ASP A 53 -3.20 10.35 -0.41
CA ASP A 53 -2.17 11.34 -0.09
C ASP A 53 -1.73 11.07 1.34
N VAL A 54 -0.62 10.35 1.49
CA VAL A 54 -0.15 9.84 2.78
C VAL A 54 0.23 10.98 3.73
N ALA A 55 0.93 12.00 3.23
CA ALA A 55 1.40 13.14 4.00
C ALA A 55 0.26 14.08 4.42
N GLY A 56 -0.70 14.30 3.52
CA GLY A 56 -1.90 15.11 3.81
C GLY A 56 -2.96 14.39 4.64
N GLN A 57 -2.79 13.09 4.90
CA GLN A 57 -3.83 12.21 5.47
C GLN A 57 -5.17 12.32 4.73
N ARG A 58 -5.11 12.37 3.39
CA ARG A 58 -6.29 12.47 2.54
C ARG A 58 -6.44 11.19 1.74
N LEU A 59 -7.68 10.80 1.49
CA LEU A 59 -7.98 9.68 0.60
C LEU A 59 -9.28 9.92 -0.15
N PHE A 60 -9.48 9.17 -1.24
CA PHE A 60 -10.79 9.08 -1.89
C PHE A 60 -10.90 7.80 -2.71
N GLY A 61 -12.13 7.29 -2.81
CA GLY A 61 -12.48 6.02 -3.44
C GLY A 61 -13.62 5.34 -2.69
N SER A 62 -14.21 4.28 -3.26
CA SER A 62 -15.27 3.50 -2.59
C SER A 62 -16.43 4.34 -2.02
N ASN A 63 -16.88 5.36 -2.78
CA ASN A 63 -17.90 6.34 -2.37
C ASN A 63 -17.58 7.12 -1.07
N ILE A 64 -16.30 7.28 -0.73
CA ILE A 64 -15.82 8.09 0.40
C ILE A 64 -14.71 9.02 -0.08
N ALA A 65 -14.66 10.23 0.48
CA ALA A 65 -13.48 11.09 0.40
C ALA A 65 -13.19 11.73 1.76
N ILE A 66 -11.90 11.80 2.11
CA ILE A 66 -11.40 12.49 3.30
C ILE A 66 -10.49 13.61 2.82
N LYS A 67 -10.88 14.85 3.10
CA LYS A 67 -10.13 16.05 2.76
C LYS A 67 -10.15 17.02 3.93
N ASP A 68 -8.97 17.42 4.40
CA ASP A 68 -8.81 18.42 5.47
C ASP A 68 -9.59 18.10 6.76
N GLY A 69 -9.63 16.81 7.13
CA GLY A 69 -10.35 16.34 8.32
C GLY A 69 -11.87 16.27 8.14
N ILE A 70 -12.38 16.45 6.92
CA ILE A 70 -13.80 16.35 6.58
C ILE A 70 -14.04 15.07 5.79
N LEU A 71 -15.08 14.34 6.18
CA LEU A 71 -15.60 13.18 5.47
C LEU A 71 -16.69 13.61 4.49
N TYR A 72 -16.62 13.11 3.26
CA TYR A 72 -17.65 13.21 2.23
C TYR A 72 -18.08 11.80 1.81
N GLY A 73 -19.38 11.60 1.58
CA GLY A 73 -19.94 10.32 1.13
C GLY A 73 -20.37 9.43 2.28
N SER A 74 -20.14 8.11 2.12
CA SER A 74 -20.67 7.09 3.02
C SER A 74 -20.25 7.28 4.48
N SER A 75 -21.17 7.01 5.41
CA SER A 75 -20.89 6.99 6.84
C SER A 75 -19.82 5.94 7.19
N LEU A 76 -18.92 6.30 8.10
CA LEU A 76 -17.89 5.40 8.65
C LEU A 76 -18.41 4.53 9.81
N GLY A 77 -19.70 4.63 10.14
CA GLY A 77 -20.27 3.99 11.32
C GLY A 77 -19.66 4.57 12.60
N ASP A 78 -19.14 3.69 13.47
CA ASP A 78 -18.53 4.06 14.76
C ASP A 78 -17.06 4.50 14.64
N LEU A 79 -16.47 4.43 13.45
CA LEU A 79 -15.06 4.78 13.24
C LEU A 79 -14.87 6.30 13.14
N THR A 80 -13.78 6.79 13.74
CA THR A 80 -13.31 8.15 13.48
C THR A 80 -12.64 8.22 12.10
N ILE A 81 -12.59 9.42 11.51
CA ILE A 81 -11.88 9.67 10.24
C ILE A 81 -10.42 9.21 10.32
N GLU A 82 -9.75 9.51 11.44
CA GLU A 82 -8.37 9.10 11.67
C GLU A 82 -8.25 7.56 11.73
N ALA A 83 -9.10 6.89 12.50
CA ALA A 83 -9.07 5.43 12.61
C ALA A 83 -9.33 4.75 11.26
N TYR A 84 -10.27 5.27 10.48
CA TYR A 84 -10.56 4.77 9.15
C TYR A 84 -9.37 4.97 8.19
N PHE A 85 -8.81 6.18 8.11
CA PHE A 85 -7.64 6.46 7.29
C PHE A 85 -6.45 5.56 7.65
N GLN A 86 -6.15 5.42 8.95
CA GLN A 86 -5.08 4.56 9.42
C GLN A 86 -5.36 3.08 9.13
N GLY A 87 -6.62 2.65 9.20
CA GLY A 87 -7.04 1.30 8.82
C GLY A 87 -6.76 0.99 7.35
N GLU A 88 -7.25 1.84 6.45
CA GLU A 88 -7.03 1.72 5.00
C GLU A 88 -5.54 1.75 4.64
N LEU A 89 -4.78 2.66 5.26
CA LEU A 89 -3.33 2.74 5.06
C LEU A 89 -2.60 1.50 5.61
N SER A 90 -2.98 1.03 6.80
CA SER A 90 -2.35 -0.12 7.46
C SER A 90 -2.63 -1.44 6.75
N TYR A 91 -3.81 -1.57 6.16
CA TYR A 91 -4.23 -2.74 5.40
C TYR A 91 -3.16 -3.15 4.37
N LEU A 92 -2.62 -2.16 3.64
CA LEU A 92 -1.51 -2.35 2.71
C LEU A 92 -0.12 -2.17 3.37
N LEU A 93 0.12 -1.05 4.05
CA LEU A 93 1.49 -0.65 4.40
C LEU A 93 2.14 -1.55 5.45
N VAL A 94 1.40 -2.06 6.43
CA VAL A 94 2.00 -2.86 7.53
C VAL A 94 2.70 -4.10 6.99
N ALA A 95 2.10 -4.80 6.02
CA ALA A 95 2.76 -5.92 5.35
C ALA A 95 4.04 -5.44 4.63
N THR A 96 3.97 -4.28 3.97
CA THR A 96 5.08 -3.78 3.14
C THR A 96 6.32 -3.33 3.93
N GLN A 97 6.18 -3.07 5.24
CA GLN A 97 7.27 -2.60 6.14
C GLN A 97 8.46 -3.55 6.26
N LYS A 98 8.25 -4.85 6.04
CA LYS A 98 9.33 -5.85 6.13
C LYS A 98 9.80 -6.33 4.77
N LEU A 99 9.14 -5.90 3.67
CA LEU A 99 9.46 -6.35 2.33
C LEU A 99 10.65 -5.54 1.80
N PRO A 100 11.83 -6.15 1.61
CA PRO A 100 12.99 -5.42 1.13
C PRO A 100 12.86 -5.12 -0.36
N VAL A 101 13.32 -3.94 -0.78
CA VAL A 101 13.41 -3.52 -2.17
C VAL A 101 14.88 -3.55 -2.59
N ASP A 102 15.23 -4.49 -3.46
CA ASP A 102 16.58 -4.61 -4.04
C ASP A 102 16.52 -4.23 -5.52
N LYS A 103 16.80 -2.94 -5.82
CA LYS A 103 16.73 -2.39 -7.18
C LYS A 103 17.63 -3.14 -8.17
N ASN A 104 18.79 -3.65 -7.75
CA ASN A 104 19.68 -4.40 -8.63
C ASN A 104 19.05 -5.74 -9.01
N ARG A 105 18.52 -6.46 -8.03
CA ARG A 105 17.84 -7.75 -8.24
C ARG A 105 16.52 -7.60 -8.98
N ILE A 106 15.77 -6.52 -8.74
CA ILE A 106 14.55 -6.19 -9.48
C ILE A 106 14.89 -5.98 -10.96
N LYS A 107 15.91 -5.17 -11.26
CA LYS A 107 16.34 -4.89 -12.63
C LYS A 107 16.82 -6.16 -13.35
N SER A 108 17.60 -7.01 -12.69
CA SER A 108 18.08 -8.27 -13.27
C SER A 108 16.95 -9.27 -13.56
N ASN A 109 15.85 -9.20 -12.82
CA ASN A 109 14.69 -10.08 -12.93
C ASN A 109 13.53 -9.44 -13.70
N HIS A 110 13.84 -8.59 -14.69
CA HIS A 110 12.85 -7.95 -15.56
C HIS A 110 11.79 -7.15 -14.78
N TYR A 111 12.24 -6.35 -13.81
CA TYR A 111 11.39 -5.52 -12.95
C TYR A 111 10.40 -6.33 -12.08
N SER A 112 10.82 -7.50 -11.60
CA SER A 112 10.04 -8.34 -10.69
C SER A 112 10.88 -8.84 -9.52
N GLN A 113 10.22 -9.09 -8.39
CA GLN A 113 10.85 -9.68 -7.21
C GLN A 113 9.93 -10.71 -6.56
N ASP A 114 10.45 -11.93 -6.39
CA ASP A 114 9.81 -12.97 -5.61
C ASP A 114 10.39 -13.00 -4.19
N ILE A 115 9.50 -12.97 -3.20
CA ILE A 115 9.80 -12.93 -1.77
C ILE A 115 9.16 -14.14 -1.11
N THR A 116 9.97 -15.02 -0.51
CA THR A 116 9.48 -16.09 0.35
C THR A 116 9.18 -15.53 1.73
N LEU A 117 7.91 -15.57 2.13
CA LEU A 117 7.44 -14.87 3.32
C LEU A 117 7.97 -15.46 4.62
N LYS A 118 8.15 -16.78 4.68
CA LYS A 118 8.75 -17.46 5.83
C LYS A 118 10.12 -16.88 6.23
N LYS A 119 10.89 -16.33 5.30
CA LYS A 119 12.18 -15.69 5.60
C LYS A 119 12.04 -14.28 6.16
N VAL A 120 10.96 -13.58 5.81
CA VAL A 120 10.76 -12.16 6.09
C VAL A 120 9.90 -11.93 7.33
N TRP A 121 8.91 -12.80 7.54
CA TRP A 121 7.90 -12.67 8.60
C TRP A 121 7.93 -13.80 9.62
N SER A 122 9.00 -14.61 9.68
CA SER A 122 9.14 -15.63 10.74
C SER A 122 9.04 -15.02 12.14
N SER A 123 9.46 -13.77 12.32
CA SER A 123 9.34 -13.06 13.60
C SER A 123 7.91 -12.65 13.96
N LEU A 124 6.97 -12.71 13.01
CA LEU A 124 5.57 -12.34 13.20
C LEU A 124 4.68 -13.56 13.51
N GLU A 125 5.21 -14.78 13.49
CA GLU A 125 4.43 -15.97 13.83
C GLU A 125 3.88 -15.86 15.27
N GLY A 126 2.56 -15.99 15.42
CA GLY A 126 1.87 -15.91 16.72
C GLY A 126 1.61 -14.49 17.27
N GLN A 127 1.88 -13.44 16.50
CA GLN A 127 1.53 -12.06 16.88
C GLN A 127 0.19 -11.64 16.26
N GLU A 128 -0.65 -10.90 16.99
CA GLU A 128 -1.83 -10.31 16.37
C GLU A 128 -1.43 -9.22 15.36
N SER A 129 -2.10 -9.20 14.21
CA SER A 129 -1.86 -8.25 13.13
C SER A 129 -3.17 -7.81 12.51
N PHE A 130 -3.26 -6.52 12.19
CA PHE A 130 -4.40 -5.91 11.51
C PHE A 130 -4.31 -5.98 9.98
N SER A 131 -3.19 -6.46 9.41
CA SER A 131 -3.04 -6.66 7.97
C SER A 131 -3.48 -8.06 7.55
N SER A 132 -4.45 -8.13 6.63
CA SER A 132 -4.96 -9.38 6.05
C SER A 132 -3.87 -10.23 5.40
N ILE A 133 -2.86 -9.59 4.79
CA ILE A 133 -1.71 -10.27 4.16
C ILE A 133 -0.88 -11.01 5.22
N ILE A 134 -0.66 -10.38 6.38
CA ILE A 134 0.09 -10.99 7.49
C ILE A 134 -0.71 -12.13 8.10
N THR A 135 -2.02 -11.95 8.31
CA THR A 135 -2.90 -13.02 8.81
C THR A 135 -2.87 -14.24 7.88
N GLN A 136 -3.05 -14.05 6.57
CA GLN A 136 -2.99 -15.13 5.59
C GLN A 136 -1.61 -15.82 5.51
N PHE A 137 -0.54 -15.07 5.80
CA PHE A 137 0.79 -15.67 5.96
C PHE A 137 0.88 -16.53 7.22
N GLN A 138 0.37 -16.05 8.36
CA GLN A 138 0.37 -16.77 9.64
C GLN A 138 -0.45 -18.06 9.59
N ASP A 139 -1.56 -18.04 8.85
CA ASP A 139 -2.39 -19.22 8.57
C ASP A 139 -1.70 -20.23 7.65
N LYS A 140 -0.49 -19.91 7.16
CA LYS A 140 0.33 -20.70 6.22
C LYS A 140 -0.31 -20.91 4.84
N ASP A 141 -1.40 -20.21 4.57
CA ASP A 141 -2.07 -20.21 3.28
C ASP A 141 -1.25 -19.44 2.26
N LEU A 142 -0.64 -18.31 2.64
CA LEU A 142 0.19 -17.47 1.76
C LEU A 142 1.69 -17.73 2.00
N LEU A 143 2.40 -18.23 0.98
CA LEU A 143 3.80 -18.65 1.13
C LEU A 143 4.81 -17.69 0.51
N LYS A 144 4.45 -17.04 -0.60
CA LYS A 144 5.32 -16.14 -1.36
C LYS A 144 4.55 -14.92 -1.83
N LEU A 145 5.25 -13.81 -1.97
CA LEU A 145 4.81 -12.66 -2.74
C LEU A 145 5.63 -12.53 -4.01
N ARG A 146 5.00 -12.06 -5.07
CA ARG A 146 5.64 -11.56 -6.28
C ARG A 146 5.22 -10.12 -6.46
N ILE A 147 6.20 -9.23 -6.51
CA ILE A 147 5.97 -7.81 -6.72
C ILE A 147 6.53 -7.44 -8.09
N SER A 148 5.69 -6.87 -8.93
CA SER A 148 6.07 -6.30 -10.23
C SER A 148 6.29 -4.80 -10.07
N TYR A 149 7.28 -4.25 -10.76
CA TYR A 149 7.67 -2.85 -10.68
C TYR A 149 7.66 -2.20 -12.06
N ASN A 150 7.49 -0.88 -12.10
CA ASN A 150 7.79 -0.09 -13.30
C ASN A 150 9.30 0.22 -13.40
N LYS A 151 9.70 0.96 -14.44
CA LYS A 151 11.10 1.33 -14.68
C LYS A 151 11.71 2.23 -13.59
N ASP A 152 10.86 2.90 -12.82
CA ASP A 152 11.23 3.78 -11.71
C ASP A 152 11.27 3.04 -10.36
N PHE A 153 11.17 1.70 -10.39
CA PHE A 153 11.14 0.84 -9.20
C PHE A 153 9.94 1.09 -8.28
N LEU A 154 8.84 1.61 -8.83
CA LEU A 154 7.58 1.70 -8.12
C LEU A 154 6.76 0.42 -8.30
N PRO A 155 6.23 -0.19 -7.22
CA PRO A 155 5.40 -1.38 -7.34
C PRO A 155 4.14 -1.09 -8.13
N THR A 156 3.78 -1.99 -9.04
CA THR A 156 2.58 -1.88 -9.90
C THR A 156 1.60 -3.02 -9.66
N LYS A 157 2.10 -4.15 -9.16
CA LYS A 157 1.28 -5.32 -8.88
C LYS A 157 1.89 -6.15 -7.76
N ILE A 158 1.05 -6.61 -6.83
CA ILE A 158 1.41 -7.56 -5.79
C ILE A 158 0.58 -8.82 -5.98
N GLN A 159 1.25 -9.96 -6.07
CA GLN A 159 0.63 -11.27 -6.19
C GLN A 159 1.03 -12.17 -5.01
N GLY A 160 0.09 -12.96 -4.53
CA GLY A 160 0.30 -13.99 -3.51
C GLY A 160 0.34 -15.39 -4.11
N PHE A 161 1.30 -16.21 -3.68
CA PHE A 161 1.30 -17.64 -3.96
C PHE A 161 0.69 -18.39 -2.78
N TYR A 162 -0.48 -18.95 -3.01
CA TYR A 162 -1.24 -19.67 -2.00
C TYR A 162 -1.04 -21.18 -2.10
N ASN A 163 -1.09 -21.84 -0.95
CA ASN A 163 -1.06 -23.29 -0.81
C ASN A 163 -2.10 -23.74 0.23
N SER A 164 -3.37 -23.45 -0.06
CA SER A 164 -4.50 -23.94 0.72
C SER A 164 -5.35 -24.90 -0.12
N GLN A 165 -6.28 -25.60 0.54
CA GLN A 165 -7.20 -26.50 -0.17
C GLN A 165 -8.11 -25.74 -1.15
N THR A 166 -8.47 -24.50 -0.81
CA THR A 166 -9.37 -23.64 -1.61
C THR A 166 -8.61 -22.85 -2.67
N PHE A 167 -7.37 -22.43 -2.38
CA PHE A 167 -6.56 -21.60 -3.26
C PHE A 167 -5.15 -22.16 -3.40
N ASN A 168 -4.86 -22.69 -4.58
CA ASN A 168 -3.52 -23.11 -4.97
C ASN A 168 -3.01 -22.28 -6.15
N GLY A 169 -1.79 -21.76 -6.02
CA GLY A 169 -1.08 -21.00 -7.05
C GLY A 169 -1.10 -19.49 -6.86
N TRP A 170 -0.68 -18.79 -7.91
CA TRP A 170 -0.59 -17.32 -7.92
C TRP A 170 -1.96 -16.66 -8.02
N ARG A 171 -2.18 -15.62 -7.23
CA ARG A 171 -3.36 -14.76 -7.27
C ARG A 171 -2.92 -13.31 -7.20
N ASP A 172 -3.56 -12.46 -7.98
CA ASP A 172 -3.39 -11.02 -7.86
C ASP A 172 -4.05 -10.55 -6.55
N LEU A 173 -3.35 -9.72 -5.78
CA LEU A 173 -3.85 -9.13 -4.54
C LEU A 173 -4.18 -7.66 -4.78
N PHE A 174 -3.18 -6.91 -5.26
CA PHE A 174 -3.28 -5.48 -5.46
C PHE A 174 -2.69 -5.07 -6.79
N TYR A 175 -3.35 -4.11 -7.42
CA TYR A 175 -2.78 -3.27 -8.47
C TYR A 175 -2.51 -1.89 -7.89
N ILE A 176 -1.37 -1.32 -8.24
CA ILE A 176 -0.94 -0.02 -7.76
C ILE A 176 -0.69 0.88 -8.97
N ASP A 177 -1.41 1.99 -8.99
CA ASP A 177 -1.26 3.03 -10.01
C ASP A 177 -0.70 4.32 -9.40
N TYR A 178 -0.09 5.13 -10.25
CA TYR A 178 0.45 6.44 -9.90
C TYR A 178 -0.11 7.54 -10.82
N PRO A 179 -1.44 7.76 -10.81
CA PRO A 179 -2.07 8.71 -11.73
C PRO A 179 -1.76 10.17 -11.38
N TYR A 180 -1.28 10.43 -10.15
CA TYR A 180 -1.04 11.77 -9.64
C TYR A 180 0.45 12.11 -9.74
N ARG A 181 0.75 13.19 -10.47
CA ARG A 181 2.11 13.70 -10.61
C ARG A 181 2.55 14.47 -9.37
N ASP A 182 1.66 15.27 -8.80
CA ASP A 182 1.90 16.21 -7.71
C ASP A 182 0.60 16.45 -6.90
N GLN A 183 0.71 17.32 -5.89
CA GLN A 183 -0.40 17.68 -5.01
C GLN A 183 -1.57 18.34 -5.78
N GLU A 184 -1.28 19.16 -6.79
CA GLU A 184 -2.33 19.87 -7.54
C GLU A 184 -3.18 18.87 -8.32
N ALA A 185 -2.53 17.93 -9.02
CA ALA A 185 -3.21 16.85 -9.73
C ALA A 185 -4.04 15.96 -8.78
N PHE A 186 -3.53 15.67 -7.58
CA PHE A 186 -4.29 14.94 -6.57
C PHE A 186 -5.51 15.73 -6.08
N ASN A 187 -5.33 17.01 -5.77
CA ASN A 187 -6.41 17.89 -5.30
C ASN A 187 -7.52 18.00 -6.34
N GLN A 188 -7.18 18.21 -7.62
CA GLN A 188 -8.16 18.27 -8.70
C GLN A 188 -8.97 16.98 -8.82
N ALA A 189 -8.32 15.82 -8.74
CA ALA A 189 -9.00 14.53 -8.79
C ALA A 189 -9.89 14.30 -7.56
N GLN A 190 -9.41 14.70 -6.37
CA GLN A 190 -10.19 14.59 -5.14
C GLN A 190 -11.42 15.52 -5.16
N ASP A 191 -11.26 16.75 -5.64
CA ASP A 191 -12.35 17.74 -5.71
C ASP A 191 -13.44 17.29 -6.68
N ALA A 192 -13.05 16.84 -7.88
CA ALA A 192 -14.00 16.26 -8.85
C ALA A 192 -14.73 15.03 -8.29
N TYR A 193 -14.04 14.22 -7.48
CA TYR A 193 -14.66 13.05 -6.85
C TYR A 193 -15.65 13.44 -5.74
N ILE A 194 -15.32 14.45 -4.93
CA ILE A 194 -16.24 15.00 -3.91
C ILE A 194 -17.48 15.60 -4.58
N GLU A 195 -17.31 16.38 -5.65
CA GLU A 195 -18.42 16.94 -6.42
C GLU A 195 -19.34 15.84 -6.96
N ARG A 196 -18.77 14.73 -7.45
CA ARG A 196 -19.54 13.57 -7.92
C ARG A 196 -20.34 12.93 -6.77
N ILE A 197 -19.75 12.74 -5.60
CA ILE A 197 -20.46 12.22 -4.41
C ILE A 197 -21.63 13.13 -4.07
N GLN A 198 -21.39 14.43 -3.92
CA GLN A 198 -22.41 15.40 -3.54
C GLN A 198 -23.51 15.49 -4.59
N TYR A 199 -23.17 15.39 -5.87
CA TYR A 199 -24.15 15.34 -6.95
C TYR A 199 -25.07 14.12 -6.82
N MET A 200 -24.51 12.92 -6.58
CA MET A 200 -25.29 11.70 -6.37
C MET A 200 -26.15 11.75 -5.09
N GLU A 201 -25.68 12.41 -4.04
CA GLU A 201 -26.46 12.62 -2.80
C GLU A 201 -27.61 13.63 -2.99
N ALA A 202 -27.40 14.66 -3.81
CA ALA A 202 -28.40 15.69 -4.10
C ALA A 202 -29.39 15.30 -5.21
N HIS A 203 -28.98 14.40 -6.10
CA HIS A 203 -29.78 13.83 -7.17
C HIS A 203 -29.72 12.29 -7.08
N PRO A 204 -30.26 11.71 -5.99
CA PRO A 204 -30.52 10.28 -6.00
C PRO A 204 -31.53 10.08 -7.13
N GLU A 205 -31.10 9.55 -8.27
CA GLU A 205 -32.02 9.30 -9.37
C GLU A 205 -33.26 8.59 -8.81
N GLU A 206 -34.42 9.16 -9.10
CA GLU A 206 -35.69 8.47 -9.03
C GLU A 206 -35.48 7.14 -9.77
N GLU A 207 -35.39 6.03 -9.05
CA GLU A 207 -35.76 4.73 -9.60
C GLU A 207 -37.29 4.76 -9.88
N ALA A 208 -37.69 5.58 -10.83
CA ALA A 208 -38.98 5.52 -11.47
C ALA A 208 -38.90 4.48 -12.60
N GLY A 209 -39.30 3.27 -12.24
CA GLY A 209 -40.25 2.49 -13.04
C GLY A 209 -39.77 1.85 -14.33
N GLU A 210 -39.59 0.52 -14.27
CA GLU A 210 -40.27 -0.38 -15.21
C GLU A 210 -40.45 -1.77 -14.57
N CYS A 211 -41.51 -1.92 -13.77
CA CYS A 211 -42.17 -3.21 -13.56
C CYS A 211 -43.60 -3.02 -14.08
N GLY A 212 -43.95 -3.78 -15.12
CA GLY A 212 -45.19 -3.66 -15.90
C GLY A 212 -46.47 -4.10 -15.21
#